data_AF-A0A2K3NUQ8-F1
#
_entry.id   AF-A0A2K3NUQ8-F1
#
_cell.length_a   1.000
_cell.length_b   1.000
_cell.length_c   1.000
_cell.angle_alpha   90.00
_cell.angle_beta   90.00
_cell.angle_gamma   90.00
#
_symmetry.space_group_name_H-M   'P 1'
#
loop_
_entity.id
_entity.type
_entity.pdbx_description
1 polymer ?
#
loop_
_entity_poly.entity_id
_entity_poly.type
_entity_poly.pdbx_seq_one_letter_code
_entity_poly.pdbx_strand_id
1 'polypeptide(L)'
;MKMLNSFNAKRAAAGIRRINLDGLRWRVFDAKGQILGRLASKIATVVMGKDKPTYTPNRDDGDMCIVLNAKDIAVTGRKLTDKDQMAKDPTDVIRKAVLRMLPKNNLRDDRDRKLRIFPGSEHPFADRPLEPYVMPPRTVREMRPRARRAMIRAQKKAEQQQENAEQRQNAEDMKNGKKSEAQEESA
;
A
#
# COMPACT_ATOMS: atom_id res chain seq x y z
N MET A 1 -13.64 21.14 -23.87
CA MET A 1 -12.99 19.84 -23.52
C MET A 1 -13.51 19.24 -22.20
N LYS A 2 -14.84 19.24 -21.95
CA LYS A 2 -15.50 18.68 -20.74
C LYS A 2 -16.46 17.50 -21.04
N MET A 3 -16.59 17.09 -22.29
CA MET A 3 -17.64 16.15 -22.74
C MET A 3 -17.30 14.67 -22.57
N LEU A 4 -16.01 14.30 -22.47
CA LEU A 4 -15.58 12.89 -22.38
C LEU A 4 -15.70 12.28 -20.97
N ASN A 5 -15.79 13.09 -19.90
CA ASN A 5 -15.88 12.59 -18.53
C ASN A 5 -17.30 12.17 -18.10
N SER A 6 -18.35 12.70 -18.76
CA SER A 6 -19.75 12.39 -18.42
C SER A 6 -20.14 10.94 -18.77
N PHE A 7 -19.56 10.38 -19.84
CA PHE A 7 -19.91 9.04 -20.33
C PHE A 7 -19.46 7.93 -19.38
N ASN A 8 -18.28 8.07 -18.78
CA ASN A 8 -17.74 7.10 -17.81
C ASN A 8 -18.49 7.12 -16.47
N ALA A 9 -18.88 8.30 -15.98
CA ALA A 9 -19.69 8.42 -14.76
C ALA A 9 -21.08 7.79 -14.93
N LYS A 10 -21.73 7.99 -16.08
CA LYS A 10 -23.03 7.37 -16.41
C LYS A 10 -22.95 5.85 -16.55
N ARG A 11 -21.90 5.32 -17.19
CA ARG A 11 -21.69 3.86 -17.33
C ARG A 11 -21.45 3.17 -15.98
N ALA A 12 -20.74 3.83 -15.07
CA ALA A 12 -20.56 3.36 -13.70
C ALA A 12 -21.89 3.37 -12.93
N ALA A 13 -22.67 4.44 -13.02
CA ALA A 13 -23.97 4.56 -12.33
C ALA A 13 -25.07 3.65 -12.89
N ALA A 14 -25.01 3.26 -14.17
CA ALA A 14 -26.04 2.48 -14.86
C ALA A 14 -26.34 1.10 -14.24
N GLY A 15 -25.39 0.51 -13.50
CA GLY A 15 -25.54 -0.82 -12.89
C GLY A 15 -26.32 -0.85 -11.57
N ILE A 16 -26.61 0.31 -10.98
CA ILE A 16 -27.18 0.41 -9.62
C ILE A 16 -28.65 -0.01 -9.57
N ARG A 17 -29.40 0.20 -10.67
CA ARG A 17 -30.84 -0.09 -10.74
C ARG A 17 -31.20 -1.56 -10.51
N ARG A 18 -30.24 -2.49 -10.59
CA ARG A 18 -30.44 -3.93 -10.41
C ARG A 18 -30.17 -4.43 -8.98
N ILE A 19 -29.82 -3.55 -8.05
CA ILE A 19 -29.40 -3.92 -6.69
C ILE A 19 -30.39 -3.30 -5.70
N ASN A 20 -30.71 -4.02 -4.63
CA ASN A 20 -31.39 -3.42 -3.48
C ASN A 20 -30.40 -2.55 -2.72
N LEU A 21 -30.68 -1.25 -2.63
CA LEU A 21 -29.78 -0.23 -2.08
C LEU A 21 -30.14 0.13 -0.64
N ASP A 22 -31.24 -0.42 -0.12
CA ASP A 22 -31.80 -0.05 1.16
C ASP A 22 -31.02 -0.71 2.29
N GLY A 23 -30.56 0.10 3.25
CA GLY A 23 -29.82 -0.38 4.43
C GLY A 23 -28.35 -0.76 4.21
N LEU A 24 -27.81 -0.64 2.99
CA LEU A 24 -26.38 -0.85 2.74
C LEU A 24 -25.57 0.38 3.12
N ARG A 25 -24.39 0.18 3.73
CA ARG A 25 -23.45 1.28 3.96
C ARG A 25 -22.65 1.52 2.68
N TRP A 26 -22.33 2.78 2.44
CA TRP A 26 -21.57 3.22 1.29
C TRP A 26 -20.18 3.61 1.75
N ARG A 27 -19.16 2.89 1.29
CA ARG A 27 -17.78 3.13 1.69
C ARG A 27 -16.94 3.64 0.55
N VAL A 28 -16.14 4.66 0.82
CA VAL A 28 -15.23 5.28 -0.14
C VAL A 28 -13.80 4.85 0.14
N PHE A 29 -13.13 4.34 -0.89
CA PHE A 29 -11.73 3.94 -0.86
C PHE A 29 -10.93 4.83 -1.79
N ASP A 30 -9.91 5.50 -1.25
CA ASP A 30 -8.93 6.18 -2.08
C ASP A 30 -7.83 5.20 -2.53
N ALA A 31 -7.65 5.04 -3.84
CA ALA A 31 -6.60 4.17 -4.40
C ALA A 31 -5.24 4.86 -4.52
N LYS A 32 -5.17 6.18 -4.34
CA LYS A 32 -3.95 6.95 -4.55
C LYS A 32 -2.80 6.45 -3.68
N GLY A 33 -1.70 6.04 -4.30
CA GLY A 33 -0.51 5.54 -3.60
C GLY A 33 -0.68 4.19 -2.88
N GLN A 34 -1.85 3.54 -3.03
CA GLN A 34 -2.11 2.23 -2.43
C GLN A 34 -1.60 1.10 -3.33
N ILE A 35 -1.19 -0.01 -2.72
CA ILE A 35 -0.76 -1.20 -3.47
C ILE A 35 -1.99 -1.98 -3.93
N LEU A 36 -2.11 -2.23 -5.24
CA LEU A 36 -3.24 -2.90 -5.90
C LEU A 36 -3.76 -4.14 -5.13
N GLY A 37 -2.87 -5.07 -4.78
CA GLY A 37 -3.27 -6.31 -4.11
C GLY A 37 -3.80 -6.10 -2.69
N ARG A 38 -3.22 -5.15 -1.94
CA ARG A 38 -3.66 -4.83 -0.57
C ARG A 38 -5.03 -4.17 -0.59
N LEU A 39 -5.19 -3.20 -1.49
CA LEU A 39 -6.47 -2.51 -1.70
C LEU A 39 -7.55 -3.50 -2.14
N ALA A 40 -7.28 -4.32 -3.16
CA ALA A 40 -8.25 -5.30 -3.65
C ALA A 40 -8.66 -6.33 -2.58
N SER A 41 -7.73 -6.77 -1.73
CA SER A 41 -8.03 -7.69 -0.63
C SER A 41 -9.01 -7.07 0.37
N LYS A 42 -8.79 -5.81 0.76
CA LYS A 42 -9.68 -5.12 1.70
C LYS A 42 -11.04 -4.82 1.10
N ILE A 43 -11.08 -4.38 -0.15
CA ILE A 43 -12.34 -4.21 -0.89
C ILE A 43 -13.12 -5.53 -0.91
N ALA A 44 -12.47 -6.65 -1.23
CA ALA A 44 -13.12 -7.96 -1.26
C ALA A 44 -13.72 -8.34 0.11
N THR A 45 -13.03 -8.03 1.22
CA THR A 45 -13.56 -8.27 2.58
C THR A 45 -14.85 -7.50 2.83
N VAL A 46 -14.88 -6.21 2.47
CA VAL A 46 -16.03 -5.32 2.68
C VAL A 46 -17.20 -5.66 1.75
N VAL A 47 -16.90 -5.96 0.48
CA VAL A 47 -17.91 -6.42 -0.49
C VAL A 47 -18.51 -7.77 -0.10
N MET A 48 -17.79 -8.62 0.63
CA MET A 48 -18.35 -9.85 1.21
C MET A 48 -19.09 -9.62 2.52
N GLY A 49 -18.93 -8.46 3.17
CA GLY A 49 -19.49 -8.15 4.49
C GLY A 49 -18.78 -8.83 5.67
N LYS A 50 -17.59 -9.41 5.45
CA LYS A 50 -16.83 -10.16 6.48
C LYS A 50 -16.27 -9.28 7.60
N ASP A 51 -16.32 -7.97 7.40
CA ASP A 51 -15.92 -6.96 8.37
C ASP A 51 -17.01 -6.70 9.42
N LYS A 52 -18.26 -7.11 9.16
CA LYS A 52 -19.35 -7.01 10.12
C LYS A 52 -19.50 -8.31 10.90
N PRO A 53 -19.83 -8.26 12.21
CA PRO A 53 -20.06 -9.46 13.01
C PRO A 53 -21.30 -10.24 12.56
N THR A 54 -22.20 -9.60 11.81
CA THR A 54 -23.42 -10.21 11.24
C THR A 54 -23.16 -11.00 9.95
N TYR A 55 -21.90 -11.27 9.60
CA TYR A 55 -21.55 -11.99 8.37
C TYR A 55 -22.11 -13.41 8.37
N THR A 56 -22.89 -13.73 7.34
CA THR A 56 -23.33 -15.10 7.06
C THR A 56 -22.89 -15.49 5.65
N PRO A 57 -22.26 -16.67 5.46
CA PRO A 57 -21.62 -17.02 4.19
C PRO A 57 -22.59 -17.26 3.03
N ASN A 58 -23.84 -17.65 3.35
CA ASN A 58 -24.92 -17.93 2.40
C ASN A 58 -25.73 -16.70 1.98
N ARG A 59 -25.51 -15.54 2.63
CA ARG A 59 -26.21 -14.30 2.35
C ARG A 59 -25.24 -13.25 1.79
N ASP A 60 -25.78 -12.26 1.08
CA ASP A 60 -25.01 -11.15 0.54
C ASP A 60 -25.32 -9.83 1.27
N ASP A 61 -24.78 -9.68 2.48
CA ASP A 61 -24.92 -8.47 3.31
C ASP A 61 -23.73 -7.50 3.21
N GLY A 62 -22.95 -7.63 2.12
CA GLY A 62 -21.80 -6.78 1.85
C GLY A 62 -22.17 -5.33 1.53
N ASP A 63 -21.26 -4.42 1.85
CA ASP A 63 -21.43 -2.99 1.65
C ASP A 63 -21.07 -2.54 0.23
N MET A 64 -21.62 -1.40 -0.18
CA MET A 64 -21.28 -0.79 -1.47
C MET A 64 -19.92 -0.10 -1.37
N CYS A 65 -19.01 -0.44 -2.27
CA CYS A 65 -17.65 0.08 -2.28
C CYS A 65 -17.45 0.99 -3.50
N ILE A 66 -17.06 2.23 -3.24
CA ILE A 66 -16.67 3.21 -4.25
C ILE A 66 -15.16 3.40 -4.16
N VAL A 67 -14.45 3.15 -5.25
CA VAL A 67 -13.00 3.36 -5.36
C VAL A 67 -12.74 4.58 -6.21
N LEU A 68 -11.90 5.49 -5.71
CA LEU A 68 -11.49 6.72 -6.39
C LEU A 68 -10.02 6.64 -6.80
N ASN A 69 -9.61 7.50 -7.73
CA ASN A 69 -8.23 7.67 -8.17
C ASN A 69 -7.58 6.38 -8.69
N ALA A 70 -8.31 5.55 -9.45
CA ALA A 70 -7.79 4.28 -9.94
C ALA A 70 -6.54 4.41 -10.83
N LYS A 71 -6.31 5.59 -11.43
CA LYS A 71 -5.11 5.90 -12.24
C LYS A 71 -3.82 5.88 -11.42
N ASP A 72 -3.89 6.30 -10.16
CA ASP A 72 -2.72 6.53 -9.30
C ASP A 72 -2.38 5.33 -8.42
N ILE A 73 -2.80 4.13 -8.84
CA ILE A 73 -2.60 2.91 -8.06
C ILE A 73 -1.18 2.37 -8.23
N ALA A 74 -0.55 2.01 -7.12
CA ALA A 74 0.80 1.46 -7.13
C ALA A 74 0.76 -0.06 -7.36
N VAL A 75 1.64 -0.55 -8.23
CA VAL A 75 1.91 -1.99 -8.40
C VAL A 75 3.39 -2.24 -8.12
N THR A 76 3.68 -3.26 -7.32
CA THR A 76 5.06 -3.59 -6.94
C THR A 76 5.74 -4.47 -7.99
N GLY A 77 7.06 -4.31 -8.13
CA GLY A 77 7.92 -5.12 -9.01
C GLY A 77 7.86 -4.70 -10.49
N ARG A 78 8.26 -5.61 -11.40
CA ARG A 78 8.25 -5.39 -12.86
C ARG A 78 6.86 -5.54 -13.51
N LYS A 79 5.80 -5.62 -12.70
CA LYS A 79 4.44 -5.91 -13.17
C LYS A 79 3.78 -4.75 -13.92
N LEU A 80 4.37 -3.55 -13.87
CA LEU A 80 3.91 -2.38 -14.60
C LEU A 80 4.28 -2.46 -16.09
N THR A 81 5.47 -2.98 -16.42
CA THR A 81 5.94 -3.12 -17.82
C THR A 81 5.23 -4.24 -18.57
N ASP A 82 4.78 -5.30 -17.89
CA ASP A 82 4.08 -6.43 -18.50
C ASP A 82 2.57 -6.21 -18.73
N LYS A 83 2.00 -5.10 -18.26
CA LYS A 83 0.55 -4.90 -18.24
C LYS A 83 0.13 -3.67 -19.04
N ASP A 84 -0.04 -3.85 -20.34
CA ASP A 84 -0.74 -2.92 -21.25
C ASP A 84 -2.13 -2.48 -20.74
N GLN A 85 -2.71 -3.24 -19.79
CA GLN A 85 -4.02 -2.98 -19.23
C GLN A 85 -4.13 -1.66 -18.45
N MET A 86 -3.03 -1.15 -17.87
CA MET A 86 -3.08 0.15 -17.16
C MET A 86 -3.19 1.33 -18.12
N ALA A 87 -2.63 1.21 -19.34
CA ALA A 87 -2.71 2.24 -20.36
C ALA A 87 -4.10 2.29 -21.02
N LYS A 88 -4.76 1.14 -21.15
CA LYS A 88 -6.12 1.03 -21.70
C LYS A 88 -7.17 1.52 -20.71
N ASP A 89 -7.37 0.77 -19.63
CA ASP A 89 -8.44 1.00 -18.67
C ASP A 89 -8.01 0.62 -17.24
N PRO A 90 -7.56 1.58 -16.41
CA PRO A 90 -7.11 1.30 -15.05
C PRO A 90 -8.24 0.78 -14.15
N THR A 91 -9.48 1.17 -14.44
CA THR A 91 -10.69 0.69 -13.76
C THR A 91 -10.83 -0.83 -13.85
N ASP A 92 -10.55 -1.40 -15.02
CA ASP A 92 -10.66 -2.84 -15.25
C ASP A 92 -9.60 -3.64 -14.51
N VAL A 93 -8.42 -3.06 -14.30
CA VAL A 93 -7.33 -3.70 -13.55
C VAL A 93 -7.76 -3.94 -12.10
N ILE A 94 -8.36 -2.94 -11.46
CA ILE A 94 -8.87 -3.06 -10.09
C ILE A 94 -10.08 -4.01 -10.05
N ARG A 95 -11.03 -3.88 -10.98
CA ARG A 95 -12.20 -4.76 -11.06
C ARG A 95 -11.78 -6.22 -11.18
N LYS A 96 -10.88 -6.55 -12.12
CA LYS A 96 -10.37 -7.92 -12.30
C LYS A 96 -9.59 -8.41 -11.07
N ALA A 97 -8.85 -7.54 -10.40
CA ALA A 97 -8.14 -7.91 -9.18
C ALA A 97 -9.10 -8.31 -8.06
N VAL A 98 -10.14 -7.51 -7.80
CA VAL A 98 -11.15 -7.80 -6.77
C VAL A 98 -11.98 -9.03 -7.16
N LEU A 99 -12.43 -9.12 -8.41
CA LEU A 99 -13.21 -10.24 -8.92
C LEU A 99 -12.48 -11.59 -8.75
N ARG A 100 -11.14 -11.59 -8.86
CA ARG A 100 -10.30 -12.78 -8.62
C ARG A 100 -10.10 -13.11 -7.15
N MET A 101 -10.38 -12.19 -6.24
CA MET A 101 -10.34 -12.39 -4.78
C MET A 101 -11.68 -12.85 -4.20
N LEU A 102 -12.78 -12.70 -4.94
CA LEU A 102 -14.09 -13.17 -4.54
C LEU A 102 -14.23 -14.70 -4.75
N PRO A 103 -14.94 -15.40 -3.86
CA PRO A 103 -15.20 -16.83 -4.00
C PRO A 103 -15.99 -17.10 -5.29
N LYS A 104 -15.67 -18.20 -5.97
CA LYS A 104 -16.34 -18.61 -7.21
C LYS A 104 -17.66 -19.30 -6.88
N ASN A 105 -18.73 -18.53 -6.75
CA ASN A 105 -20.10 -18.99 -6.54
C ASN A 105 -21.09 -18.06 -7.25
N ASN A 106 -22.39 -18.36 -7.18
CA ASN A 106 -23.43 -17.54 -7.82
C ASN A 106 -23.52 -16.12 -7.23
N LEU A 107 -23.19 -15.95 -5.95
CA LEU A 107 -23.14 -14.64 -5.28
C LEU A 107 -21.97 -13.77 -5.74
N ARG A 108 -21.00 -14.32 -6.49
CA ARG A 108 -19.80 -13.58 -6.92
C ARG A 108 -20.16 -12.38 -7.77
N ASP A 109 -21.08 -12.57 -8.72
CA ASP A 109 -21.45 -11.52 -9.66
C ASP A 109 -22.32 -10.45 -8.96
N ASP A 110 -23.18 -10.87 -8.03
CA ASP A 110 -23.97 -9.94 -7.21
C ASP A 110 -23.08 -9.09 -6.29
N ARG A 111 -22.03 -9.69 -5.74
CA ARG A 111 -20.98 -8.98 -4.99
C ARG A 111 -20.18 -8.03 -5.88
N ASP A 112 -19.78 -8.44 -7.10
CA ASP A 112 -19.06 -7.54 -8.02
C ASP A 112 -19.92 -6.35 -8.48
N ARG A 113 -21.25 -6.52 -8.57
CA ARG A 113 -22.18 -5.43 -8.88
C ARG A 113 -22.16 -4.33 -7.81
N LYS A 114 -21.77 -4.64 -6.57
CA LYS A 114 -21.62 -3.66 -5.47
C LYS A 114 -20.34 -2.81 -5.57
N LEU A 115 -19.41 -3.16 -6.46
CA LEU A 115 -18.15 -2.44 -6.65
C LEU A 115 -18.25 -1.39 -7.76
N ARG A 116 -17.93 -0.15 -7.39
CA ARG A 116 -17.81 0.98 -8.33
C ARG A 116 -16.44 1.60 -8.27
N ILE A 117 -15.84 1.83 -9.43
CA ILE A 117 -14.46 2.29 -9.56
C ILE A 117 -14.45 3.48 -10.50
N PHE A 118 -13.84 4.56 -10.06
CA PHE A 118 -13.66 5.79 -10.80
C PHE A 118 -12.17 6.05 -11.03
N PRO A 119 -11.78 6.46 -12.24
CA PRO A 119 -10.39 6.76 -12.53
C PRO A 119 -9.92 8.06 -11.90
N GLY A 120 -10.83 8.98 -11.56
CA GLY A 120 -10.55 10.24 -10.88
C GLY A 120 -11.14 10.31 -9.47
N SER A 121 -11.11 11.51 -8.90
CA SER A 121 -11.62 11.82 -7.56
C SER A 121 -13.14 12.05 -7.51
N GLU A 122 -13.75 12.34 -8.66
CA GLU A 122 -15.18 12.65 -8.74
C GLU A 122 -16.05 11.39 -8.87
N HIS A 123 -17.17 11.37 -8.17
CA HIS A 123 -18.19 10.34 -8.26
C HIS A 123 -19.62 10.93 -8.23
N PRO A 124 -20.61 10.30 -8.87
CA PRO A 124 -21.97 10.82 -8.93
C PRO A 124 -22.81 10.59 -7.66
N PHE A 125 -22.28 9.91 -6.63
CA PHE A 125 -23.05 9.49 -5.44
C PHE A 125 -22.95 10.46 -4.25
N ALA A 126 -22.83 11.76 -4.51
CA ALA A 126 -22.68 12.77 -3.46
C ALA A 126 -23.89 12.85 -2.52
N ASP A 127 -25.08 12.48 -3.00
CA ASP A 127 -26.33 12.57 -2.24
C ASP A 127 -26.47 11.49 -1.15
N ARG A 128 -25.55 10.53 -1.08
CA ARG A 128 -25.61 9.41 -0.14
C ARG A 128 -24.62 9.59 1.02
N PRO A 129 -24.93 9.08 2.22
CA PRO A 129 -23.98 9.12 3.34
C PRO A 129 -22.79 8.20 3.04
N LEU A 130 -21.63 8.81 2.77
CA LEU A 130 -20.40 8.12 2.40
C LEU A 130 -19.48 8.01 3.62
N GLU A 131 -19.16 6.79 4.03
CA GLU A 131 -18.17 6.52 5.07
C GLU A 131 -16.78 6.36 4.41
N PRO A 132 -15.82 7.27 4.67
CA PRO A 132 -14.47 7.10 4.15
C PRO A 132 -13.80 5.90 4.81
N TYR A 133 -13.29 4.97 4.01
CA TYR A 133 -12.55 3.82 4.50
C TYR A 133 -11.07 4.16 4.62
N VAL A 134 -10.57 4.14 5.85
CA VAL A 134 -9.14 4.30 6.14
C VAL A 134 -8.47 2.94 6.11
N MET A 135 -7.42 2.80 5.29
CA MET A 135 -6.62 1.59 5.25
C MET A 135 -5.93 1.39 6.61
N PRO A 136 -5.97 0.18 7.20
CA PRO A 136 -5.26 -0.07 8.46
C PRO A 136 -3.75 0.17 8.27
N PRO A 137 -3.08 0.77 9.28
CA PRO A 137 -1.68 1.15 9.17
C PRO A 137 -0.82 -0.07 8.91
N ARG A 138 0.19 0.10 8.04
CA ARG A 138 1.11 -0.98 7.69
C ARG A 138 2.24 -1.00 8.69
N THR A 139 2.33 -2.06 9.49
CA THR A 139 3.59 -2.40 10.16
C THR A 139 4.58 -2.89 9.10
N VAL A 140 5.45 -2.00 8.63
CA VAL A 140 6.54 -2.37 7.74
C VAL A 140 7.63 -2.99 8.61
N ARG A 141 8.09 -4.20 8.28
CA ARG A 141 9.39 -4.65 8.80
C ARG A 141 10.45 -3.75 8.18
N GLU A 142 10.94 -2.79 8.97
CA GLU A 142 11.87 -1.73 8.56
C GLU A 142 13.10 -2.26 7.81
N MET A 143 13.54 -3.48 8.11
CA MET A 143 14.59 -4.14 7.34
C MET A 143 14.37 -5.64 7.19
N ARG A 144 14.84 -6.19 6.06
CA ARG A 144 15.11 -7.63 5.95
C ARG A 144 16.20 -7.98 6.99
N PRO A 145 16.06 -9.06 7.77
CA PRO A 145 17.02 -9.43 8.80
C PRO A 145 18.48 -9.46 8.34
N ARG A 146 18.73 -9.78 7.06
CA ARG A 146 20.07 -9.80 6.47
C ARG A 146 20.70 -8.42 6.27
N ALA A 147 19.93 -7.43 5.82
CA ALA A 147 20.43 -6.07 5.59
C ALA A 147 20.75 -5.36 6.91
N ARG A 148 19.86 -5.49 7.91
CA ARG A 148 20.09 -4.96 9.27
C ARG A 148 21.32 -5.58 9.92
N ARG A 149 21.49 -6.90 9.81
CA ARG A 149 22.67 -7.61 10.31
C ARG A 149 23.96 -7.19 9.60
N ALA A 150 23.93 -6.95 8.29
CA ALA A 150 25.09 -6.47 7.54
C ALA A 150 25.50 -5.06 7.97
N MET A 151 24.53 -4.17 8.16
CA MET A 151 24.77 -2.79 8.61
C MET A 151 25.34 -2.75 10.04
N ILE A 152 24.78 -3.51 10.97
CA ILE A 152 25.29 -3.64 12.34
C ILE A 152 26.73 -4.19 12.34
N ARG A 153 27.03 -5.19 11.50
CA ARG A 153 28.39 -5.72 11.36
C ARG A 153 29.36 -4.70 10.76
N ALA A 154 28.91 -3.88 9.81
CA ALA A 154 29.71 -2.83 9.19
C ALA A 154 30.01 -1.70 10.20
N GLN A 155 29.00 -1.27 10.98
CA GLN A 155 29.16 -0.27 12.04
C GLN A 155 30.14 -0.75 13.10
N LYS A 156 29.93 -1.96 13.64
CA LYS A 156 30.81 -2.52 14.68
C LYS A 156 32.25 -2.71 14.19
N LYS A 157 32.45 -3.03 12.90
CA LYS A 157 33.77 -3.12 12.28
C LYS A 157 34.43 -1.74 12.14
N ALA A 158 33.66 -0.70 11.81
CA ALA A 158 34.15 0.67 11.70
C ALA A 158 34.55 1.24 13.07
N GLU A 159 33.72 1.03 14.09
CA GLU A 159 33.99 1.41 15.49
C GLU A 159 35.29 0.76 15.99
N GLN A 160 35.46 -0.55 15.77
CA GLN A 160 36.67 -1.25 16.19
C GLN A 160 37.93 -0.82 15.44
N GLN A 161 37.78 -0.33 14.20
CA GLN A 161 38.90 0.26 13.45
C GLN A 161 39.27 1.65 13.96
N GLN A 162 38.29 2.45 14.40
CA GLN A 162 38.51 3.74 15.04
C GLN A 162 39.20 3.55 16.39
N GLU A 163 38.70 2.66 17.25
CA GLU A 163 39.34 2.33 18.54
C GLU A 163 40.78 1.84 18.36
N ASN A 164 41.03 0.96 17.38
CA ASN A 164 42.38 0.47 17.09
C ASN A 164 43.30 1.56 16.52
N ALA A 165 42.77 2.51 15.75
CA ALA A 165 43.54 3.65 15.24
C ALA A 165 43.90 4.62 16.37
N GLU A 166 42.93 4.94 17.24
CA GLU A 166 43.13 5.78 18.42
C GLU A 166 44.13 5.17 19.41
N GLN A 167 44.05 3.85 19.65
CA GLN A 167 45.04 3.14 20.48
C GLN A 167 46.45 3.17 19.89
N ARG A 168 46.59 3.08 18.56
CA ARG A 168 47.88 3.20 17.88
C ARG A 168 48.43 4.62 17.96
N GLN A 169 47.59 5.63 17.78
CA GLN A 169 47.97 7.03 17.90
C GLN A 169 48.44 7.35 19.33
N ASN A 170 47.68 6.95 20.35
CA ASN A 170 48.06 7.10 21.75
C ASN A 170 49.38 6.38 22.09
N ALA A 171 49.64 5.21 21.49
CA ALA A 171 50.89 4.49 21.67
C ALA A 171 52.09 5.16 20.99
N GLU A 172 51.88 5.80 19.83
CA GLU A 172 52.91 6.57 19.11
C GLU A 172 53.23 7.89 19.84
N ASP A 173 52.22 8.59 20.35
CA ASP A 173 52.38 9.83 21.11
C ASP A 173 53.15 9.61 22.42
N MET A 174 52.88 8.51 23.14
CA MET A 174 53.65 8.10 24.33
C MET A 174 55.11 7.74 24.02
N LYS A 175 55.40 7.26 22.79
CA LYS A 175 56.76 6.86 22.37
C LYS A 175 57.60 8.07 21.95
N ASN A 176 56.95 9.11 21.40
CA ASN A 176 57.58 10.38 21.08
C ASN A 176 57.82 11.23 22.33
N GLY A 177 56.90 11.25 23.30
CA GLY A 177 57.12 11.92 24.60
C GLY A 177 58.32 11.40 25.38
N LYS A 178 58.52 10.07 25.42
CA LYS A 178 59.72 9.46 26.04
C LYS A 178 61.02 9.73 25.29
N LYS A 179 60.97 10.02 23.98
CA LYS A 179 62.16 10.38 23.20
C LYS A 179 62.55 11.84 23.40
N SER A 180 61.59 12.74 23.61
CA SER A 180 61.88 14.14 23.96
C SER A 180 62.42 14.28 25.39
N GLU A 181 61.88 13.52 26.35
CA GLU A 181 62.39 13.53 27.74
C GLU A 181 63.82 12.97 27.84
N ALA A 182 64.15 11.92 27.07
CA ALA A 182 65.50 11.36 27.04
C ALA A 182 66.54 12.28 26.35
N GLN A 183 66.10 13.23 25.53
CA GLN A 183 66.97 14.23 24.88
C GLN A 183 67.18 15.48 25.74
N GLU A 184 66.31 15.75 26.71
CA GLU A 184 66.49 16.84 27.69
C GLU A 184 67.37 16.43 28.89
N GLU A 185 67.40 15.16 29.30
CA GLU A 185 68.28 14.68 30.40
C GLU A 185 69.75 14.49 30.00
N SER A 186 70.10 14.69 28.72
CA SER A 186 71.47 14.49 28.19
C SER A 186 72.17 15.77 27.72
N ALA A 187 71.61 16.95 28.03
CA ALA A 187 72.22 18.27 27.83
C ALA A 187 72.59 18.92 29.18
#